data_AF-A0A843SXQ5-F1
#
_entry.id   AF-A0A843SXQ5-F1
#
_cell.length_a   1.000
_cell.length_b   1.000
_cell.length_c   1.000
_cell.angle_alpha   90.00
_cell.angle_beta   90.00
_cell.angle_gamma   90.00
#
_symmetry.space_group_name_H-M   'P 1'
#
loop_
_entity.id
_entity.type
_entity.pdbx_description
1 polymer ?
#
loop_
_entity_poly.entity_id
_entity_poly.type
_entity_poly.pdbx_seq_one_letter_code
_entity_poly.pdbx_strand_id
1 'polypeptide(L)'
;MSRTIQSGQRSSFPRSGGRSRVAFRTATVPLVAPEMLREARRSQLDIRVSTIFEVGKARLQANFDLYNALNASSILELNSTFGDQWRWPNRILDPRMAQVSGSVSF
;
A
#
# COMPACT_ATOMS: atom_id res chain seq x y z
N MET A 1 61.09 18.69 58.11
CA MET A 1 60.15 19.28 57.12
C MET A 1 60.36 18.58 55.78
N SER A 2 59.58 17.52 55.51
CA SER A 2 59.66 16.72 54.29
C SER A 2 58.78 17.33 53.19
N ARG A 3 59.34 17.64 52.02
CA ARG A 3 58.56 17.98 50.82
C ARG A 3 58.26 16.71 50.03
N THR A 4 56.98 16.37 49.99
CA THR A 4 56.40 15.29 49.18
C THR A 4 56.51 15.64 47.70
N ILE A 5 57.25 14.83 46.92
CA ILE A 5 57.27 14.92 45.46
C ILE A 5 56.06 14.14 44.92
N GLN A 6 55.19 14.86 44.22
CA GLN A 6 53.91 14.39 43.69
C GLN A 6 54.14 13.50 42.46
N SER A 7 53.87 12.20 42.60
CA SER A 7 54.01 11.19 41.55
C SER A 7 52.98 11.39 40.44
N GLY A 8 53.43 11.21 39.19
CA GLY A 8 52.74 11.54 37.95
C GLY A 8 51.29 11.07 37.81
N GLN A 9 50.47 11.99 37.31
CA GLN A 9 49.14 11.77 36.78
C GLN A 9 49.20 10.78 35.61
N ARG A 10 48.66 9.56 35.82
CA ARG A 10 48.43 8.61 34.74
C ARG A 10 47.25 9.11 33.91
N SER A 11 47.50 9.60 32.70
CA SER A 11 46.44 9.86 31.72
C SER A 11 45.78 8.53 31.37
N SER A 12 44.56 8.32 31.86
CA SER A 12 43.73 7.23 31.38
C SER A 12 43.24 7.59 29.98
N PHE A 13 43.85 6.99 28.96
CA PHE A 13 43.31 7.06 27.60
C PHE A 13 41.96 6.35 27.61
N PRO A 14 40.86 7.02 27.25
CA PRO A 14 39.57 6.35 27.18
C PRO A 14 39.67 5.27 26.11
N ARG A 15 39.43 4.01 26.49
CA ARG A 15 39.26 2.90 25.56
C ARG A 15 38.09 3.25 24.65
N SER A 16 38.36 3.80 23.47
CA SER A 16 37.42 3.86 22.38
C SER A 16 37.19 2.44 21.87
N GLY A 17 36.35 1.70 22.59
CA GLY A 17 35.76 0.44 22.14
C GLY A 17 34.74 0.70 21.04
N GLY A 18 35.16 1.31 19.94
CA GLY A 18 34.35 1.47 18.75
C GLY A 18 34.29 0.14 18.02
N ARG A 19 33.32 -0.70 18.33
CA ARG A 19 32.94 -1.80 17.42
C ARG A 19 32.45 -1.15 16.13
N SER A 20 33.31 -1.09 15.12
CA SER A 20 32.91 -0.70 13.77
C SER A 20 31.81 -1.66 13.33
N ARG A 21 30.57 -1.17 13.37
CA ARG A 21 29.45 -1.90 12.78
C ARG A 21 29.65 -1.77 11.29
N VAL A 22 30.10 -2.83 10.64
CA VAL A 22 30.06 -2.94 9.18
C VAL A 22 28.57 -2.87 8.80
N ALA A 23 28.15 -1.70 8.33
CA ALA A 23 26.79 -1.50 7.86
C ALA A 23 26.74 -1.91 6.39
N PHE A 24 26.16 -3.06 6.11
CA PHE A 24 25.80 -3.43 4.75
C PHE A 24 24.65 -2.51 4.31
N ARG A 25 24.86 -1.76 3.23
CA ARG A 25 23.80 -0.98 2.57
C ARG A 25 23.39 -1.71 1.31
N THR A 26 22.11 -2.06 1.22
CA THR A 26 21.49 -2.53 -0.02
C THR A 26 20.85 -1.34 -0.72
N ALA A 27 20.83 -1.38 -2.05
CA ALA A 27 20.14 -0.41 -2.90
C ALA A 27 19.22 -1.17 -3.85
N THR A 28 17.99 -0.71 -3.99
CA THR A 28 17.04 -1.27 -4.97
C THR A 28 17.41 -0.73 -6.35
N VAL A 29 17.86 -1.62 -7.23
CA VAL A 29 18.14 -1.27 -8.63
C VAL A 29 16.95 -1.71 -9.48
N PRO A 30 16.27 -0.78 -10.19
CA PRO A 30 15.17 -1.15 -11.08
C PRO A 30 15.72 -1.92 -12.28
N LEU A 31 15.46 -3.23 -12.34
CA LEU A 31 15.89 -4.10 -13.45
C LEU A 31 15.01 -3.96 -14.70
N VAL A 32 13.82 -3.40 -14.52
CA VAL A 32 12.80 -3.24 -15.55
C VAL A 32 12.39 -1.78 -15.59
N ALA A 33 12.46 -1.17 -16.76
CA ALA A 33 11.97 0.19 -16.96
C ALA A 33 10.47 0.27 -16.61
N PRO A 34 9.98 1.42 -16.09
CA PRO A 34 8.56 1.62 -15.83
C PRO A 34 7.72 1.25 -17.06
N GLU A 35 6.52 0.70 -16.83
CA GLU A 35 5.53 0.39 -17.88
C GLU A 35 5.84 -0.77 -18.84
N MET A 36 7.00 -1.45 -18.73
CA MET A 36 7.34 -2.58 -19.62
C MET A 36 6.61 -3.88 -19.26
N LEU A 37 6.42 -4.15 -17.97
CA LEU A 37 5.65 -5.30 -17.50
C LEU A 37 4.24 -4.84 -17.21
N ARG A 38 3.30 -5.29 -18.02
CA ARG A 38 1.87 -5.04 -17.84
C ARG A 38 1.17 -6.36 -17.53
N GLU A 39 0.20 -6.29 -16.64
CA GLU A 39 -0.67 -7.43 -16.35
C GLU A 39 -1.62 -7.70 -17.54
N ALA A 40 -2.27 -8.86 -17.53
CA ALA A 40 -3.29 -9.18 -18.53
C ALA A 40 -4.40 -8.11 -18.60
N ARG A 41 -5.08 -8.03 -19.75
CA ARG A 41 -6.20 -7.10 -19.93
C ARG A 41 -7.27 -7.36 -18.88
N ARG A 42 -7.60 -6.32 -18.12
CA ARG A 42 -8.68 -6.28 -17.13
C ARG A 42 -9.99 -5.91 -17.81
N SER A 43 -11.03 -6.70 -17.56
CA SER A 43 -12.40 -6.42 -18.03
C SER A 43 -13.34 -6.34 -16.84
N GLN A 44 -14.02 -5.20 -16.72
CA GLN A 44 -15.02 -4.97 -15.68
C GLN A 44 -16.26 -4.37 -16.28
N LEU A 45 -17.39 -4.90 -15.85
CA LEU A 45 -18.70 -4.42 -16.20
C LEU A 45 -19.41 -4.04 -14.91
N ASP A 46 -19.75 -2.77 -14.79
CA ASP A 46 -20.55 -2.25 -13.70
C ASP A 46 -21.91 -1.82 -14.27
N ILE A 47 -22.99 -2.18 -13.59
CA ILE A 47 -24.36 -1.92 -14.02
C ILE A 47 -25.03 -1.06 -12.96
N ARG A 48 -25.63 0.05 -13.38
CA ARG A 48 -26.44 0.93 -12.52
C ARG A 48 -27.84 1.06 -13.10
N VAL A 49 -28.84 0.78 -12.27
CA VAL A 49 -30.25 0.99 -12.58
C VAL A 49 -30.81 1.99 -11.58
N SER A 50 -31.31 3.11 -12.10
CA SER A 50 -31.96 4.14 -11.31
C SER A 50 -33.39 4.31 -11.78
N THR A 51 -34.34 4.33 -10.85
CA THR A 51 -35.75 4.55 -11.14
C THR A 51 -36.29 5.61 -10.20
N ILE A 52 -37.11 6.50 -10.76
CA ILE A 52 -37.80 7.54 -10.01
C ILE A 52 -39.28 7.19 -10.01
N PHE A 53 -39.87 7.19 -8.83
CA PHE A 53 -41.29 7.04 -8.60
C PHE A 53 -41.85 8.36 -8.10
N GLU A 54 -42.92 8.84 -8.73
CA GLU A 54 -43.66 10.00 -8.29
C GLU A 54 -44.84 9.53 -7.44
N VAL A 55 -44.87 9.92 -6.16
CA VAL A 55 -45.91 9.53 -5.21
C VAL A 55 -46.52 10.79 -4.61
N GLY A 56 -47.57 11.29 -5.26
CA GLY A 56 -48.23 12.54 -4.87
C GLY A 56 -47.32 13.75 -5.11
N LYS A 57 -46.99 14.49 -4.04
CA LYS A 57 -46.02 15.61 -4.08
C LYS A 57 -44.58 15.15 -3.83
N ALA A 58 -44.39 13.92 -3.37
CA ALA A 58 -43.07 13.39 -3.09
C ALA A 58 -42.49 12.65 -4.31
N ARG A 59 -41.16 12.70 -4.42
CA ARG A 59 -40.39 11.98 -5.43
C ARG A 59 -39.46 11.00 -4.71
N LEU A 60 -39.62 9.72 -5.01
CA LEU A 60 -38.78 8.64 -4.53
C LEU A 60 -37.80 8.26 -5.64
N GLN A 61 -36.51 8.25 -5.35
CA GLN A 61 -35.49 7.70 -6.24
C GLN A 61 -34.97 6.40 -5.63
N ALA A 62 -35.01 5.31 -6.40
CA ALA A 62 -34.38 4.05 -6.07
C ALA A 62 -33.20 3.82 -7.01
N ASN A 63 -32.08 3.35 -6.48
CA ASN A 63 -30.88 3.02 -7.24
C ASN A 63 -30.41 1.62 -6.84
N PHE A 64 -30.02 0.85 -7.85
CA PHE A 64 -29.42 -0.46 -7.73
C PHE A 64 -28.14 -0.49 -8.55
N ASP A 65 -27.03 -0.77 -7.88
CA ASP A 65 -25.69 -0.82 -8.46
C ASP A 65 -25.13 -2.23 -8.32
N LEU A 66 -24.66 -2.81 -9.42
CA LEU A 66 -23.97 -4.09 -9.47
C LEU A 66 -22.56 -3.88 -10.00
N TYR A 67 -21.59 -3.99 -9.11
CA TYR A 67 -20.17 -3.90 -9.41
C TYR A 67 -19.62 -5.27 -9.78
N ASN A 68 -18.72 -5.30 -10.76
CA ASN A 68 -18.10 -6.54 -11.25
C ASN A 68 -19.17 -7.59 -11.64
N ALA A 69 -20.11 -7.20 -12.51
CA ALA A 69 -21.19 -8.05 -12.97
C ALA A 69 -20.68 -9.35 -13.63
N LEU A 70 -19.52 -9.31 -14.28
CA LEU A 70 -18.87 -10.48 -14.88
C LEU A 70 -18.14 -11.38 -13.85
N ASN A 71 -18.05 -10.96 -12.58
CA ASN A 71 -17.33 -11.66 -11.51
C ASN A 71 -15.88 -12.01 -11.90
N ALA A 72 -15.18 -11.07 -12.52
CA ALA A 72 -13.77 -11.20 -12.85
C ALA A 72 -12.89 -11.11 -11.59
N SER A 73 -11.65 -11.60 -11.66
CA SER A 73 -10.69 -11.62 -10.56
C SER A 73 -9.31 -11.08 -10.96
N SER A 74 -9.29 -10.04 -11.81
CA SER A 74 -8.04 -9.47 -12.33
C SER A 74 -7.16 -8.89 -11.22
N ILE A 75 -5.84 -9.03 -11.36
CA ILE A 75 -4.86 -8.43 -10.45
C ILE A 75 -4.80 -6.92 -10.72
N LEU A 76 -4.85 -6.12 -9.65
CA LEU A 76 -4.79 -4.65 -9.70
C LEU A 76 -3.38 -4.13 -9.41
N GLU A 77 -2.65 -4.83 -8.55
CA GLU A 77 -1.33 -4.43 -8.11
C GLU A 77 -0.43 -5.63 -7.85
N LEU A 78 0.80 -5.56 -8.33
CA LEU A 78 1.86 -6.56 -8.16
C LEU A 78 3.06 -5.93 -7.47
N ASN A 79 3.77 -6.73 -6.68
CA ASN A 79 5.10 -6.37 -6.23
C ASN A 79 6.10 -6.42 -7.41
N SER A 80 6.58 -5.26 -7.84
CA SER A 80 7.57 -5.12 -8.91
C SER A 80 9.03 -5.16 -8.42
N THR A 81 9.25 -5.24 -7.11
CA THR A 81 10.58 -5.34 -6.51
C THR A 81 11.11 -6.75 -6.68
N PHE A 82 12.32 -6.87 -7.23
CA PHE A 82 12.97 -8.17 -7.40
C PHE A 82 13.35 -8.77 -6.03
N GLY A 83 13.03 -10.05 -5.82
CA GLY A 83 13.22 -10.78 -4.56
C GLY A 83 12.21 -11.92 -4.40
N ASP A 84 12.11 -12.48 -3.20
CA ASP A 84 11.27 -13.68 -2.92
C ASP A 84 9.78 -13.48 -3.17
N GLN A 85 9.30 -12.22 -3.15
CA GLN A 85 7.91 -11.85 -3.39
C GLN A 85 7.72 -11.16 -4.75
N TRP A 86 8.68 -11.29 -5.67
CA TRP A 86 8.55 -10.71 -7.00
C TRP A 86 7.29 -11.25 -7.69
N ARG A 87 6.46 -10.32 -8.18
CA ARG A 87 5.14 -10.57 -8.80
C ARG A 87 4.11 -11.20 -7.88
N TRP A 88 4.26 -11.06 -6.57
CA TRP A 88 3.18 -11.35 -5.66
C TRP A 88 2.04 -10.33 -5.84
N PRO A 89 0.77 -10.75 -5.97
CA PRO A 89 -0.36 -9.84 -6.05
C PRO A 89 -0.64 -9.19 -4.71
N ASN A 90 -0.46 -7.87 -4.64
CA ASN A 90 -0.79 -7.07 -3.46
C ASN A 90 -2.28 -6.76 -3.39
N ARG A 91 -2.91 -6.59 -4.56
CA ARG A 91 -4.32 -6.26 -4.67
C ARG A 91 -4.95 -6.97 -5.85
N ILE A 92 -6.08 -7.62 -5.58
CA ILE A 92 -6.95 -8.22 -6.58
C ILE A 92 -8.23 -7.40 -6.69
N LEU A 93 -8.93 -7.56 -7.81
CA LEU A 93 -10.24 -6.96 -7.99
C LEU A 93 -11.24 -7.46 -6.93
N ASP A 94 -12.01 -6.54 -6.38
CA ASP A 94 -13.12 -6.82 -5.48
C ASP A 94 -14.16 -7.76 -6.12
N PRO A 95 -14.79 -8.63 -5.31
CA PRO A 95 -15.76 -9.60 -5.81
C PRO A 95 -17.00 -8.90 -6.41
N ARG A 96 -17.90 -9.69 -7.00
CA ARG A 96 -19.22 -9.18 -7.40
C ARG A 96 -19.95 -8.61 -6.17
N MET A 97 -20.31 -7.33 -6.25
CA MET A 97 -20.97 -6.61 -5.16
C MET A 97 -22.23 -5.91 -5.66
N ALA A 98 -23.29 -5.98 -4.87
CA ALA A 98 -24.53 -5.27 -5.13
C ALA A 98 -24.75 -4.20 -4.05
N GLN A 99 -25.21 -3.02 -4.47
CA GLN A 99 -25.55 -1.91 -3.60
C GLN A 99 -26.97 -1.42 -3.93
N VAL A 100 -27.75 -1.20 -2.88
CA VAL A 100 -29.09 -0.62 -2.97
C VAL A 100 -29.04 0.73 -2.26
N SER A 101 -29.55 1.78 -2.90
CA SER A 101 -29.70 3.09 -2.27
C SER A 101 -30.97 3.78 -2.75
N GLY A 102 -31.41 4.80 -2.03
CA GLY A 102 -32.54 5.60 -2.45
C GLY A 102 -32.60 6.94 -1.72
N SER A 103 -33.36 7.88 -2.29
CA SER A 103 -33.62 9.19 -1.73
C SER A 103 -35.09 9.56 -1.88
N VAL A 104 -35.57 10.43 -0.98
CA VAL A 104 -36.93 10.96 -1.00
C VAL A 104 -36.83 12.48 -0.94
N SER A 105 -37.57 13.17 -1.82
CA SER A 105 -37.74 14.63 -1.79
C SER A 105 -39.22 14.99 -1.78
N PHE A 106 -39.57 16.11 -1.12
CA PHE A 106 -40.95 16.59 -0.88
C PHE A 106 -41.23 17.92 -1.58
#